data_AF-A0A423KGM7-F1
#
_entry.id   AF-A0A423KGM7-F1
#
_cell.length_a   1.000
_cell.length_b   1.000
_cell.length_c   1.000
_cell.angle_alpha   90.00
_cell.angle_beta   90.00
_cell.angle_gamma   90.00
#
_symmetry.space_group_name_H-M   'P 1'
#
loop_
_entity.id
_entity.type
_entity.pdbx_description
1 polymer ?
#
loop_
_entity_poly.entity_id
_entity_poly.type
_entity_poly.pdbx_seq_one_letter_code
_entity_poly.pdbx_strand_id
1 'polypeptide(L)'
;MEHAKASVTLDTLEILADHLDVEPLALLTVAASFEKQQSPEDFLKYLNEEINKLKDLGVLEGLPTQFVDGALKPRLPGQRTSPEKVDAVLRCRAHGLTQKQASDILGMPTSTVGRIWKRVEE
;
A
#
# COMPACT_ATOMS: atom_id res chain seq x y z
N MET A 1 -12.40 22.87 -21.39
CA MET A 1 -11.39 23.21 -20.37
C MET A 1 -11.66 22.29 -19.19
N GLU A 2 -10.90 21.20 -19.08
CA GLU A 2 -10.95 20.36 -17.89
C GLU A 2 -10.26 21.14 -16.77
N HIS A 3 -11.00 21.50 -15.73
CA HIS A 3 -10.38 21.93 -14.49
C HIS A 3 -9.72 20.71 -13.87
N ALA A 4 -8.46 20.46 -14.22
CA ALA A 4 -7.59 19.64 -13.43
C ALA A 4 -7.55 20.30 -12.04
N LYS A 5 -8.40 19.84 -11.13
CA LYS A 5 -8.24 20.11 -9.69
C LYS A 5 -6.86 19.54 -9.36
N ALA A 6 -5.86 20.41 -9.29
CA ALA A 6 -4.54 20.01 -8.85
C ALA A 6 -4.71 19.43 -7.45
N SER A 7 -4.52 18.12 -7.31
CA SER A 7 -4.54 17.48 -6.00
C SER A 7 -3.26 17.94 -5.30
N VAL A 8 -3.40 18.87 -4.36
CA VAL A 8 -2.30 19.30 -3.49
C VAL A 8 -1.72 18.06 -2.82
N THR A 9 -0.41 17.86 -2.95
CA THR A 9 0.29 16.79 -2.23
C THR A 9 0.43 17.16 -0.76
N LEU A 10 0.59 16.15 0.11
CA LEU A 10 0.86 16.40 1.52
C LEU A 10 2.10 17.29 1.71
N ASP A 11 3.16 17.04 0.94
CA ASP A 11 4.39 17.85 0.95
C ASP A 11 4.13 19.33 0.65
N THR A 12 3.23 19.62 -0.30
CA THR A 12 2.88 21.02 -0.64
C THR A 12 2.11 21.67 0.50
N LEU A 13 1.21 20.92 1.15
CA LEU A 13 0.47 21.40 2.32
C LEU A 13 1.41 21.68 3.49
N GLU A 14 2.40 20.83 3.74
CA GLU A 14 3.41 21.00 4.79
C GLU A 14 4.25 22.25 4.57
N ILE A 15 4.72 22.50 3.34
CA ILE A 15 5.48 23.71 2.99
C ILE A 15 4.66 24.98 3.25
N LEU A 16 3.38 24.97 2.85
CA LEU A 16 2.49 26.12 3.07
C LEU A 16 2.25 26.37 4.56
N ALA A 17 2.06 25.31 5.33
CA ALA A 17 1.83 25.39 6.76
C ALA A 17 3.06 25.93 7.51
N ASP A 18 4.26 25.48 7.13
CA ASP A 18 5.54 25.96 7.68
C ASP A 18 5.72 27.47 7.42
N HIS A 19 5.47 27.92 6.19
CA HIS A 19 5.53 29.35 5.87
C HIS A 19 4.51 30.21 6.61
N LEU A 20 3.37 29.64 7.00
CA LEU A 20 2.31 30.31 7.74
C LEU A 20 2.47 30.16 9.27
N ASP A 21 3.46 29.40 9.74
CA ASP A 21 3.67 29.04 11.16
C ASP A 21 2.42 28.41 11.80
N VAL A 22 1.81 27.47 11.09
CA VAL A 22 0.60 26.75 11.54
C VAL A 22 0.73 25.25 11.31
N GLU A 23 -0.09 24.48 12.01
CA GLU A 23 -0.19 23.03 11.83
C GLU A 23 -0.88 22.68 10.48
N PRO A 24 -0.25 21.87 9.60
CA PRO A 24 -0.84 21.45 8.32
C PRO A 24 -2.25 20.86 8.44
N LEU A 25 -2.48 20.05 9.48
CA LEU A 25 -3.81 19.46 9.72
C LEU A 25 -4.86 20.51 10.11
N ALA A 26 -4.47 21.63 10.73
CA ALA A 26 -5.39 22.72 11.02
C ALA A 26 -5.85 23.41 9.73
N LEU A 27 -4.94 23.66 8.79
CA LEU A 27 -5.28 24.19 7.46
C LEU A 27 -6.22 23.25 6.70
N LEU A 28 -5.92 21.95 6.69
CA LEU A 28 -6.76 20.95 6.04
C LEU A 28 -8.17 20.87 6.67
N THR A 29 -8.24 20.98 8.00
CA THR A 29 -9.50 20.97 8.75
C THR A 29 -10.36 22.17 8.38
N VAL A 30 -9.78 23.38 8.33
CA VAL A 30 -10.48 24.61 7.94
C VAL A 30 -10.94 24.56 6.48
N ALA A 31 -10.10 24.07 5.57
CA ALA A 31 -10.47 23.91 4.16
C ALA A 31 -11.64 22.93 3.99
N ALA A 32 -11.57 21.77 4.64
CA ALA A 32 -12.61 20.75 4.57
C ALA A 32 -13.92 21.19 5.26
N SER A 33 -13.85 21.93 6.36
CA SER A 33 -15.04 22.49 7.02
C SER A 33 -15.75 23.50 6.11
N PHE A 34 -14.98 24.34 5.42
CA PHE A 34 -15.51 25.30 4.45
C PHE A 34 -16.23 24.60 3.28
N GLU A 35 -15.63 23.55 2.70
CA GLU A 35 -16.28 22.78 1.63
C GLU A 35 -17.60 22.14 2.07
N LYS A 36 -17.68 21.72 3.34
CA LYS A 36 -18.88 21.12 3.94
C LYS A 36 -19.87 22.14 4.51
N GLN A 37 -19.57 23.44 4.40
CA GLN A 37 -20.38 24.53 4.97
C GLN A 37 -20.60 24.36 6.48
N GLN A 38 -19.58 23.88 7.18
CA GLN A 38 -19.57 23.68 8.63
C GLN A 38 -18.59 24.65 9.29
N SER A 39 -18.88 25.00 10.54
CA SER A 39 -17.88 25.65 11.39
C SER A 39 -16.70 24.69 11.63
N PRO A 40 -15.47 25.18 11.82
CA PRO A 40 -14.34 24.33 12.19
C PRO A 40 -14.63 23.49 13.45
N GLU A 41 -15.36 24.05 14.42
CA GLU A 41 -15.70 23.38 15.67
C GLU A 41 -16.67 22.21 15.45
N ASP A 42 -17.68 22.37 14.59
CA ASP A 42 -18.61 21.28 14.27
C ASP A 42 -17.95 20.23 13.38
N PHE A 43 -17.04 20.66 12.50
CA PHE A 43 -16.28 19.73 11.68
C PHE A 43 -15.33 18.87 12.52
N LEU A 44 -14.72 19.41 13.58
CA LEU A 44 -13.92 18.63 14.53
C LEU A 44 -14.76 17.56 15.26
N LYS A 45 -16.00 17.86 15.63
CA LYS A 45 -16.92 16.86 16.21
C LYS A 45 -17.22 15.75 15.21
N TYR A 46 -17.50 16.13 13.96
CA TYR A 46 -17.70 15.19 12.86
C TYR A 46 -16.47 14.30 12.62
N LEU A 47 -15.25 14.87 12.64
CA LEU A 47 -14.03 14.08 12.52
C LEU A 47 -13.87 13.06 13.66
N ASN A 48 -14.29 13.40 14.88
CA ASN A 48 -14.30 12.44 15.98
C ASN A 48 -15.27 11.26 15.73
N GLU A 49 -16.41 11.51 15.09
CA GLU A 49 -17.32 10.45 14.65
C GLU A 49 -16.68 9.56 13.57
N GLU A 50 -16.00 10.15 12.58
CA GLU A 50 -15.27 9.40 11.55
C GLU A 50 -14.12 8.57 12.13
N ILE A 51 -13.39 9.10 13.12
CA ILE A 51 -12.34 8.36 13.85
C ILE A 51 -12.95 7.15 14.57
N ASN A 52 -14.14 7.29 15.17
CA ASN A 52 -14.81 6.15 15.79
C ASN A 52 -15.23 5.10 14.75
N LYS A 53 -15.67 5.49 13.55
CA LYS A 53 -15.91 4.54 12.45
C LYS A 53 -14.62 3.77 12.08
N LEU A 54 -13.47 4.44 12.06
CA LEU A 54 -12.18 3.77 11.81
C LEU A 54 -11.82 2.77 12.90
N LYS A 55 -12.13 3.07 14.17
CA LYS A 55 -11.98 2.12 15.29
C LYS A 55 -12.91 0.92 15.13
N ASP A 56 -14.18 1.15 14.82
CA ASP A 56 -15.16 0.08 14.63
C ASP A 56 -14.79 -0.85 13.46
N LEU A 57 -14.09 -0.31 12.46
CA LEU A 57 -13.52 -1.07 11.35
C LEU A 57 -12.23 -1.83 11.71
N GLY A 58 -11.71 -1.69 12.92
CA GLY A 58 -10.46 -2.32 13.38
C GLY A 58 -9.19 -1.69 12.80
N VAL A 59 -9.29 -0.49 12.21
CA VAL A 59 -8.16 0.15 11.52
C VAL A 59 -7.07 0.51 12.51
N LEU A 60 -7.44 1.08 13.66
CA LEU A 60 -6.46 1.54 14.65
C LEU A 60 -5.72 0.37 15.31
N GLU A 61 -6.41 -0.73 15.56
CA GLU A 61 -5.86 -1.98 16.09
C GLU A 61 -4.94 -2.66 15.06
N GLY A 62 -5.25 -2.51 13.77
CA GLY A 62 -4.44 -3.01 12.67
C GLY A 62 -3.19 -2.19 12.39
N LEU A 63 -3.16 -0.89 12.72
CA LEU A 63 -2.05 0.01 12.39
C LEU A 63 -0.68 -0.49 12.87
N PRO A 64 -0.47 -0.92 14.13
CA PRO A 64 0.83 -1.42 14.58
C PRO A 64 1.35 -2.58 13.75
N THR A 65 0.47 -3.44 13.24
CA THR A 65 0.86 -4.61 12.41
C THR A 65 1.36 -4.22 11.02
N GLN A 66 1.13 -2.97 10.61
CA GLN A 66 1.63 -2.41 9.37
C GLN A 66 3.06 -1.89 9.52
N PHE A 67 3.69 -1.95 10.70
CA PHE A 67 5.08 -1.52 10.90
C PHE A 67 5.96 -2.68 11.38
N VAL A 68 7.20 -2.73 10.90
CA VAL A 68 8.26 -3.64 11.36
C VAL A 68 9.50 -2.80 11.59
N ASP A 69 10.09 -2.88 12.79
CA ASP A 69 11.27 -2.11 13.20
C ASP A 69 11.14 -0.58 12.99
N GLY A 70 9.94 -0.04 13.23
CA GLY A 70 9.65 1.39 13.09
C GLY A 70 9.46 1.87 11.63
N ALA A 71 9.59 0.98 10.65
CA ALA A 71 9.32 1.28 9.24
C ALA A 71 7.99 0.65 8.80
N LEU A 72 7.31 1.32 7.88
CA LEU A 72 6.10 0.76 7.25
C LEU A 72 6.46 -0.55 6.54
N LYS A 73 5.75 -1.63 6.88
CA LYS A 73 5.90 -2.95 6.28
C LYS A 73 5.69 -2.81 4.78
N PRO A 74 6.71 -3.09 3.95
CA PRO A 74 6.56 -3.00 2.52
C PRO A 74 5.49 -3.98 2.07
N ARG A 75 4.47 -3.47 1.38
CA ARG A 75 3.47 -4.32 0.74
C ARG A 75 4.21 -5.19 -0.27
N LEU A 76 4.22 -6.50 -0.04
CA LEU A 76 4.85 -7.45 -0.96
C LEU A 76 4.29 -7.21 -2.37
N PRO A 77 5.12 -6.97 -3.39
CA PRO A 77 4.65 -6.80 -4.77
C PRO A 77 3.74 -7.95 -5.16
N GLY A 78 2.66 -7.63 -5.88
CA GLY A 78 1.49 -8.48 -6.12
C GLY A 78 1.79 -9.97 -6.40
N GLN A 79 0.88 -10.81 -5.88
CA GLN A 79 0.77 -12.27 -6.04
C GLN A 79 2.11 -12.98 -6.34
N ARG A 80 2.91 -13.18 -5.28
CA ARG A 80 4.04 -14.11 -5.35
C ARG A 80 3.48 -15.48 -5.75
N THR A 81 4.11 -16.12 -6.74
CA THR A 81 3.93 -17.55 -6.99
C THR A 81 4.05 -18.28 -5.65
N SER A 82 3.08 -19.12 -5.30
CA SER A 82 3.01 -19.74 -3.98
C SER A 82 4.33 -20.46 -3.65
N PRO A 83 4.76 -20.48 -2.37
CA PRO A 83 5.99 -21.17 -1.96
C PRO A 83 6.06 -22.62 -2.46
N GLU A 84 4.92 -23.32 -2.47
CA GLU A 84 4.78 -24.68 -3.00
C GLU A 84 5.15 -24.79 -4.49
N LYS A 85 4.71 -23.82 -5.31
CA LYS A 85 5.02 -23.78 -6.74
C LYS A 85 6.49 -23.45 -6.98
N VAL A 86 7.06 -22.57 -6.15
CA VAL A 86 8.50 -22.27 -6.20
C VAL A 86 9.31 -23.53 -5.87
N ASP A 87 8.97 -24.21 -4.77
CA ASP A 87 9.64 -25.43 -4.34
C ASP A 87 9.53 -26.56 -5.39
N ALA A 88 8.35 -26.77 -5.97
CA ALA A 88 8.17 -27.77 -7.02
C ALA A 88 9.06 -27.49 -8.26
N VAL A 89 9.18 -26.22 -8.68
CA VAL A 89 10.06 -25.81 -9.78
C VAL A 89 11.54 -26.02 -9.45
N LEU A 90 11.94 -25.76 -8.21
CA LEU A 90 13.32 -25.98 -7.77
C LEU A 90 13.67 -27.46 -7.66
N ARG A 91 12.74 -28.31 -7.23
CA ARG A 91 12.91 -29.78 -7.25
C ARG A 91 13.09 -30.31 -8.68
N CYS A 92 12.29 -29.84 -9.63
CA CYS A 92 12.48 -30.20 -11.04
C CYS A 92 13.88 -29.81 -11.55
N ARG A 93 14.37 -28.62 -11.18
CA ARG A 93 15.72 -28.16 -11.53
C ARG A 93 16.80 -29.05 -10.91
N ALA A 94 16.66 -29.38 -9.63
CA ALA A 94 17.62 -30.22 -8.90
C ALA A 94 17.72 -31.63 -9.52
N HIS A 95 16.64 -32.13 -10.13
CA HIS A 95 16.63 -33.38 -10.89
C HIS A 95 17.16 -33.26 -12.33
N GLY A 96 17.72 -32.11 -12.71
CA GLY A 96 18.30 -31.89 -14.05
C GLY A 96 17.28 -31.69 -15.17
N LEU A 97 16.01 -31.44 -14.83
CA LEU A 97 14.96 -31.23 -15.84
C LEU A 97 15.09 -29.85 -16.49
N THR A 98 14.78 -29.79 -17.78
CA THR A 98 14.70 -28.53 -18.52
C THR A 98 13.45 -27.74 -18.13
N GLN A 99 13.47 -26.43 -18.42
CA GLN A 99 12.35 -25.50 -18.17
C GLN A 99 11.04 -25.97 -18.83
N LYS A 100 11.14 -26.55 -20.03
CA LYS A 100 10.01 -27.12 -20.77
C LYS A 100 9.45 -28.37 -20.08
N GLN A 101 10.33 -29.29 -19.66
CA GLN A 101 9.90 -30.49 -18.92
C GLN A 101 9.24 -30.14 -17.59
N ALA A 102 9.79 -29.16 -16.85
CA ALA A 102 9.18 -28.68 -15.61
C ALA A 102 7.82 -27.99 -15.85
N SER A 103 7.68 -27.25 -16.95
CA SER A 103 6.41 -26.66 -17.40
C SER A 103 5.35 -27.73 -17.65
N ASP A 104 5.70 -28.78 -18.40
CA ASP A 104 4.80 -29.87 -18.75
C ASP A 104 4.38 -30.70 -17.51
N ILE A 105 5.31 -30.98 -16.60
CA ILE A 105 5.04 -31.75 -15.36
C ILE A 105 4.17 -30.97 -14.37
N LEU A 106 4.44 -29.68 -14.20
CA LEU A 106 3.81 -28.85 -13.16
C LEU A 106 2.57 -28.10 -13.67
N GLY A 107 2.24 -28.21 -14.96
CA GLY A 107 1.11 -27.51 -15.58
C GLY A 107 1.24 -25.99 -15.50
N MET A 108 2.47 -25.46 -15.53
CA MET A 108 2.74 -24.02 -15.40
C MET A 108 3.33 -23.45 -16.69
N PRO A 109 3.05 -22.19 -17.05
CA PRO A 109 3.68 -21.57 -18.21
C PRO A 109 5.20 -21.58 -18.09
N THR A 110 5.89 -21.90 -19.18
CA THR A 110 7.37 -21.94 -19.21
C THR A 110 7.99 -20.61 -18.77
N SER A 111 7.36 -19.48 -19.08
CA SER A 111 7.76 -18.14 -18.61
C SER A 111 7.72 -17.99 -17.08
N THR A 112 6.76 -18.65 -16.41
CA THR A 112 6.66 -18.65 -14.95
C THR A 112 7.76 -19.50 -14.33
N VAL A 113 8.04 -20.68 -14.91
CA VAL A 113 9.17 -21.55 -14.50
C VAL A 113 10.51 -20.80 -14.64
N GLY A 114 10.75 -20.17 -15.80
CA GLY A 114 11.97 -19.41 -16.05
C GLY A 114 12.14 -18.20 -15.11
N ARG A 115 11.05 -17.48 -14.80
CA ARG A 115 11.09 -16.38 -13.82
C ARG A 115 11.43 -16.86 -12.41
N ILE A 116 10.93 -18.03 -12.00
CA ILE A 116 11.24 -18.61 -10.68
C ILE A 116 12.72 -18.98 -10.58
N TRP A 117 13.31 -19.58 -11.61
CA TRP A 117 14.75 -19.92 -11.59
C TRP A 117 15.65 -18.69 -11.50
N LYS A 118 15.35 -17.64 -12.28
CA LYS A 118 16.14 -16.39 -12.25
C LYS A 118 16.09 -15.71 -10.88
N ARG A 119 14.92 -15.73 -10.23
CA ARG A 119 14.73 -15.11 -8.91
C ARG A 119 15.51 -15.78 -7.77
N VAL A 120 15.98 -17.01 -7.96
CA VAL A 120 16.78 -17.74 -6.95
C VAL A 120 18.28 -17.58 -7.21
N GLU A 121 18.67 -17.04 -8.37
CA GLU A 121 20.06 -16.70 -8.70
C GLU A 121 20.43 -15.26 -8.29
N GLU A 122 19.42 -14.40 -8.08
CA GLU A 122 19.54 -13.05 -7.49
C GLU A 122 19.49 -13.10 -5.96
#